data_AF-A0A1G9QGV5-F1
#
_entry.id   AF-A0A1G9QGV5-F1
#
_cell.length_a   1.000
_cell.length_b   1.000
_cell.length_c   1.000
_cell.angle_alpha   90.00
_cell.angle_beta   90.00
_cell.angle_gamma   90.00
#
_symmetry.space_group_name_H-M   'P 1'
#
loop_
_entity.id
_entity.type
_entity.pdbx_description
1 polymer ?
#
loop_
_entity_poly.entity_id
_entity_poly.type
_entity_poly.pdbx_seq_one_letter_code
_entity_poly.pdbx_strand_id
1 'polypeptide(L)'
;MVEARKQMRGEALRSILPMVKYSGSNVDQAYRHLVSLRASVINDCKACITTHRRDARADGWDEKRILRAEDWTNHRDRFDEKETAVLALTDAVTHIDGYESVPDELWDSVEKHFGPQGAHDVLVSILAINTFNRLSITTRTNADAIKSTIEFDHDYDATL
;
A
#
# COMPACT_ATOMS: atom_id res chain seq x y z
N MET A 1 8.78 -18.24 18.95
CA MET A 1 8.90 -17.24 17.88
C MET A 1 9.05 -17.95 16.55
N VAL A 2 8.40 -17.46 15.51
CA VAL A 2 8.51 -18.06 14.17
C VAL A 2 9.75 -17.47 13.49
N GLU A 3 10.74 -18.31 13.13
CA GLU A 3 11.99 -17.81 12.54
C GLU A 3 11.78 -17.17 11.16
N ALA A 4 12.51 -16.07 10.93
CA ALA A 4 12.59 -15.40 9.64
C ALA A 4 13.24 -16.33 8.59
N ARG A 5 12.72 -16.32 7.36
CA ARG A 5 13.30 -17.12 6.27
C ARG A 5 14.37 -16.30 5.56
N LYS A 6 15.17 -16.98 4.72
CA LYS A 6 16.09 -16.30 3.81
C LYS A 6 15.29 -15.39 2.88
N GLN A 7 15.58 -14.09 2.94
CA GLN A 7 14.90 -13.09 2.12
C GLN A 7 15.23 -13.27 0.64
N MET A 8 14.27 -12.91 -0.23
CA MET A 8 14.48 -12.89 -1.68
C MET A 8 15.62 -11.93 -2.04
N ARG A 9 16.51 -12.36 -2.92
CA ARG A 9 17.72 -11.63 -3.35
C ARG A 9 18.03 -11.96 -4.81
N GLY A 10 19.00 -11.26 -5.39
CA GLY A 10 19.52 -11.56 -6.72
C GLY A 10 18.50 -11.32 -7.83
N GLU A 11 18.45 -12.21 -8.82
CA GLU A 11 17.57 -12.07 -9.99
C GLU A 11 16.08 -12.12 -9.66
N ALA A 12 15.68 -12.95 -8.69
CA ALA A 12 14.29 -13.03 -8.24
C ALA A 12 13.79 -11.70 -7.66
N LEU A 13 14.61 -10.99 -6.88
CA LEU A 13 14.24 -9.65 -6.40
C LEU A 13 14.24 -8.64 -7.55
N ARG A 14 15.25 -8.71 -8.43
CA ARG A 14 15.37 -7.80 -9.57
C ARG A 14 14.21 -7.89 -10.56
N SER A 15 13.51 -9.03 -10.66
CA SER A 15 12.37 -9.18 -11.57
C SER A 15 11.12 -8.42 -11.12
N ILE A 16 10.96 -8.13 -9.82
CA ILE A 16 9.76 -7.45 -9.28
C ILE A 16 9.97 -5.96 -8.98
N LEU A 17 11.22 -5.50 -8.85
CA LEU A 17 11.56 -4.09 -8.62
C LEU A 17 11.08 -3.10 -9.72
N PRO A 18 10.96 -3.47 -11.02
CA PRO A 18 10.50 -2.54 -12.04
C PRO A 18 9.12 -1.94 -11.76
N MET A 19 8.21 -2.68 -11.12
CA MET A 19 6.88 -2.14 -10.77
C MET A 19 6.97 -1.00 -9.73
N VAL A 20 7.83 -1.17 -8.72
CA VAL A 20 8.09 -0.13 -7.71
C VAL A 20 8.73 1.10 -8.35
N LYS A 21 9.72 0.89 -9.23
CA LYS A 21 10.36 1.99 -9.97
C LYS A 21 9.35 2.74 -10.84
N TYR A 22 8.51 2.01 -11.57
CA TYR A 22 7.47 2.59 -12.41
C TYR A 22 6.48 3.42 -11.58
N SER A 23 5.98 2.86 -10.49
CA SER A 23 5.06 3.58 -9.60
C SER A 23 5.72 4.86 -9.06
N GLY A 24 6.97 4.80 -8.60
CA GLY A 24 7.70 5.97 -8.10
C GLY A 24 7.92 7.09 -9.13
N SER A 25 7.87 6.77 -10.43
CA SER A 25 8.04 7.74 -11.52
C SER A 25 6.71 8.29 -12.06
N ASN A 26 5.60 7.59 -11.89
CA ASN A 26 4.33 7.93 -12.55
C ASN A 26 3.16 8.21 -11.58
N VAL A 27 3.33 7.93 -10.28
CA VAL A 27 2.28 8.16 -9.27
C VAL A 27 2.80 9.12 -8.19
N ASP A 28 2.02 10.17 -7.92
CA ASP A 28 2.34 11.14 -6.87
C ASP A 28 2.57 10.43 -5.52
N GLN A 29 3.53 10.96 -4.75
CA GLN A 29 3.98 10.37 -3.49
C GLN A 29 2.82 10.17 -2.50
N ALA A 30 1.89 11.13 -2.42
CA ALA A 30 0.75 11.04 -1.51
C ALA A 30 -0.15 9.83 -1.81
N TYR A 31 -0.46 9.55 -3.10
CA TYR A 31 -1.27 8.40 -3.47
C TYR A 31 -0.53 7.08 -3.27
N ARG A 32 0.80 7.05 -3.49
CA ARG A 32 1.61 5.86 -3.19
C ARG A 32 1.58 5.51 -1.71
N HIS A 33 1.57 6.50 -0.81
CA HIS A 33 1.40 6.26 0.63
C HIS A 33 0.03 5.68 0.96
N LEU A 34 -1.05 6.24 0.39
CA LEU A 34 -2.41 5.69 0.56
C LEU A 34 -2.48 4.22 0.14
N VAL A 35 -2.03 3.92 -1.09
CA VAL A 35 -2.01 2.56 -1.64
C VAL A 35 -1.20 1.62 -0.74
N SER A 36 0.00 2.05 -0.35
CA SER A 36 0.93 1.17 0.35
C SER A 36 0.49 0.87 1.78
N LEU A 37 -0.02 1.87 2.50
CA LEU A 37 -0.56 1.71 3.84
C LEU A 37 -1.80 0.82 3.82
N ARG A 38 -2.78 1.15 2.97
CA ARG A 38 -4.06 0.43 2.94
C ARG A 38 -3.92 -1.02 2.53
N ALA A 39 -3.22 -1.31 1.42
CA ALA A 39 -3.01 -2.69 0.98
C ALA A 39 -2.24 -3.52 2.01
N SER A 40 -1.26 -2.91 2.71
CA SER A 40 -0.46 -3.62 3.71
C SER A 40 -1.28 -3.99 4.94
N VAL A 41 -2.22 -3.15 5.38
CA VAL A 41 -3.15 -3.45 6.48
C VAL A 41 -4.15 -4.53 6.08
N ILE A 42 -4.75 -4.43 4.89
CA ILE A 42 -5.66 -5.49 4.39
C ILE A 42 -4.98 -6.86 4.38
N ASN A 43 -3.72 -6.90 3.94
CA ASN A 43 -2.95 -8.14 3.83
C ASN A 43 -2.28 -8.58 5.16
N ASP A 44 -2.40 -7.82 6.25
CA ASP A 44 -1.68 -8.05 7.52
C ASP A 44 -0.15 -8.20 7.34
N CYS A 45 0.45 -7.40 6.45
CA CYS A 45 1.90 -7.41 6.25
C CYS A 45 2.62 -6.49 7.25
N LYS A 46 2.90 -6.97 8.46
CA LYS A 46 3.60 -6.20 9.52
C LYS A 46 4.87 -5.47 9.07
N ALA A 47 5.73 -6.14 8.31
CA ALA A 47 6.94 -5.52 7.77
C ALA A 47 6.64 -4.39 6.77
N CYS A 48 5.58 -4.53 5.99
CA CYS A 48 5.16 -3.52 5.02
C CYS A 48 4.47 -2.34 5.72
N ILE A 49 3.61 -2.61 6.71
CA ILE A 49 3.00 -1.58 7.58
C ILE A 49 4.10 -0.74 8.21
N THR A 50 5.06 -1.38 8.89
CA THR A 50 6.20 -0.69 9.54
C THR A 50 6.99 0.17 8.55
N THR A 51 7.29 -0.39 7.36
CA THR A 51 8.02 0.31 6.30
C THR A 51 7.27 1.56 5.85
N HIS A 52 5.98 1.43 5.56
CA HIS A 52 5.20 2.50 4.95
C HIS A 52 4.68 3.53 5.95
N ARG A 53 4.46 3.17 7.23
CA ARG A 53 4.24 4.14 8.31
C ARG A 53 5.45 5.05 8.47
N ARG A 54 6.64 4.45 8.59
CA ARG A 54 7.90 5.20 8.68
C ARG A 54 8.09 6.11 7.45
N ASP A 55 7.91 5.59 6.25
CA ASP A 55 8.14 6.36 5.02
C ASP A 55 7.16 7.53 4.90
N ALA A 56 5.87 7.31 5.22
CA ALA A 56 4.88 8.39 5.25
C ALA A 56 5.23 9.47 6.28
N ARG A 57 5.69 9.09 7.49
CA ARG A 57 6.17 10.05 8.50
C ARG A 57 7.41 10.81 8.03
N ALA A 58 8.37 10.13 7.38
CA ALA A 58 9.55 10.76 6.82
C ALA A 58 9.19 11.79 5.74
N ASP A 59 8.09 11.56 5.02
CA ASP A 59 7.52 12.47 4.03
C ASP A 59 6.51 13.49 4.64
N GLY A 60 6.44 13.58 5.97
CA GLY A 60 5.74 14.63 6.69
C GLY A 60 4.28 14.33 7.05
N TRP A 61 3.80 13.09 6.89
CA TRP A 61 2.47 12.72 7.41
C TRP A 61 2.50 12.56 8.92
N ASP A 62 1.45 13.04 9.57
CA ASP A 62 1.21 12.73 10.99
C ASP A 62 0.61 11.32 11.17
N GLU A 63 0.73 10.80 12.38
CA GLU A 63 0.23 9.46 12.75
C GLU A 63 -1.28 9.35 12.52
N LYS A 64 -2.04 10.44 12.71
CA LYS A 64 -3.48 10.43 12.51
C LYS A 64 -3.85 10.22 11.05
N ARG A 65 -3.17 10.88 10.11
CA ARG A 65 -3.41 10.69 8.67
C ARG A 65 -3.04 9.29 8.22
N ILE A 66 -1.97 8.71 8.79
CA ILE A 66 -1.57 7.33 8.54
C ILE A 66 -2.67 6.36 8.99
N LEU A 67 -3.11 6.45 10.25
CA LEU A 67 -4.17 5.58 10.77
C LEU A 67 -5.50 5.77 10.01
N ARG A 68 -5.82 6.99 9.57
CA ARG A 68 -6.97 7.24 8.68
C ARG A 68 -6.85 6.52 7.36
N ALA A 69 -5.67 6.48 6.74
CA ALA A 69 -5.48 5.81 5.46
C ALA A 69 -5.60 4.29 5.62
N GLU A 70 -5.07 3.77 6.72
CA GLU A 70 -5.17 2.36 7.09
C GLU A 70 -6.62 1.91 7.31
N ASP A 71 -7.45 2.76 7.94
CA ASP A 71 -8.88 2.52 8.19
C ASP A 71 -9.81 3.50 7.46
N TRP A 72 -9.54 3.74 6.17
CA TRP A 72 -10.18 4.83 5.43
C TRP A 72 -11.70 4.72 5.34
N THR A 73 -12.25 3.50 5.39
CA THR A 73 -13.69 3.27 5.35
C THR A 73 -14.44 3.91 6.52
N ASN A 74 -13.81 4.01 7.70
CA ASN A 74 -14.36 4.69 8.88
C ASN A 74 -14.03 6.20 8.91
N HIS A 75 -13.22 6.68 7.97
CA HIS A 75 -12.73 8.07 7.91
C HIS A 75 -12.90 8.70 6.53
N ARG A 76 -13.94 8.29 5.78
CA ARG A 76 -14.20 8.77 4.41
C ARG A 76 -14.29 10.29 4.30
N ASP A 77 -14.79 10.98 5.33
CA ASP A 77 -14.90 12.44 5.40
C ASP A 77 -13.53 13.16 5.45
N ARG A 78 -12.43 12.41 5.57
CA ARG A 78 -11.05 12.92 5.66
C ARG A 78 -10.28 12.83 4.36
N PHE A 79 -10.88 12.29 3.30
CA PHE A 79 -10.27 12.11 2.00
C PHE A 79 -11.05 12.87 0.93
N ASP A 80 -10.32 13.46 -0.02
CA ASP A 80 -10.97 14.04 -1.20
C ASP A 80 -11.43 12.95 -2.19
N GLU A 81 -12.06 13.35 -3.29
CA GLU A 81 -12.59 12.41 -4.29
C GLU A 81 -11.48 11.58 -4.97
N LYS A 82 -10.29 12.17 -5.19
CA LYS A 82 -9.15 11.47 -5.83
C LYS A 82 -8.54 10.46 -4.87
N GLU A 83 -8.32 10.85 -3.63
CA GLU A 83 -7.83 9.97 -2.57
C GLU A 83 -8.81 8.81 -2.34
N THR A 84 -10.11 9.10 -2.30
CA THR A 84 -11.16 8.09 -2.18
C THR A 84 -11.17 7.11 -3.34
N ALA A 85 -11.00 7.58 -4.59
CA ALA A 85 -10.91 6.70 -5.75
C ALA A 85 -9.69 5.76 -5.68
N VAL A 86 -8.53 6.28 -5.25
CA VAL A 86 -7.31 5.47 -5.05
C VAL A 86 -7.49 4.41 -3.97
N LEU A 87 -8.05 4.80 -2.81
CA LEU A 87 -8.29 3.89 -1.69
C LEU A 87 -9.33 2.81 -2.03
N ALA A 88 -10.43 3.20 -2.70
CA ALA A 88 -11.45 2.26 -3.14
C ALA A 88 -10.91 1.25 -4.17
N LEU A 89 -10.12 1.70 -5.14
CA LEU A 89 -9.45 0.78 -6.08
C LEU A 89 -8.44 -0.12 -5.37
N THR A 90 -7.72 0.41 -4.38
CA THR A 90 -6.77 -0.36 -3.56
C THR A 90 -7.47 -1.51 -2.84
N ASP A 91 -8.61 -1.24 -2.20
CA ASP A 91 -9.43 -2.27 -1.52
C ASP A 91 -9.88 -3.35 -2.51
N ALA A 92 -10.50 -2.93 -3.62
CA ALA A 92 -11.07 -3.82 -4.63
C ALA A 92 -10.01 -4.75 -5.26
N VAL A 93 -8.87 -4.20 -5.67
CA VAL A 93 -7.77 -4.96 -6.29
C VAL A 93 -7.07 -5.86 -5.27
N THR A 94 -6.95 -5.43 -4.01
CA THR A 94 -6.32 -6.25 -2.96
C THR A 94 -7.20 -7.45 -2.57
N HIS A 95 -8.52 -7.27 -2.58
CA HIS A 95 -9.52 -8.30 -2.27
C HIS A 95 -10.02 -9.09 -3.49
N ILE A 96 -9.28 -9.10 -4.61
CA ILE A 96 -9.74 -9.70 -5.86
C ILE A 96 -10.25 -11.15 -5.66
N ASP A 97 -11.50 -11.38 -6.02
CA ASP A 97 -12.24 -12.64 -5.93
C ASP A 97 -13.13 -12.83 -7.17
N GLY A 98 -12.49 -12.87 -8.35
CA GLY A 98 -13.16 -13.08 -9.63
C GLY A 98 -13.40 -11.81 -10.44
N TYR A 99 -14.09 -11.97 -11.58
CA TYR A 99 -14.19 -10.96 -12.65
C TYR A 99 -14.85 -9.65 -12.18
N GLU A 100 -15.85 -9.74 -11.30
CA GLU A 100 -16.65 -8.60 -10.82
C GLU A 100 -16.03 -7.83 -9.65
N SER A 101 -14.78 -8.16 -9.25
CA SER A 101 -14.14 -7.55 -8.06
C SER A 101 -13.92 -6.04 -8.20
N VAL A 102 -13.79 -5.55 -9.43
CA VAL A 102 -13.64 -4.13 -9.75
C VAL A 102 -14.80 -3.74 -10.68
N PRO A 103 -15.89 -3.19 -10.13
CA PRO A 103 -17.01 -2.73 -10.94
C PRO A 103 -16.63 -1.61 -11.90
N ASP A 104 -17.29 -1.53 -13.05
CA ASP A 104 -17.06 -0.50 -14.06
C ASP A 104 -17.19 0.92 -13.46
N GLU A 105 -18.15 1.15 -12.56
CA GLU A 105 -18.32 2.46 -11.93
C GLU A 105 -17.12 2.87 -11.07
N LEU A 106 -16.43 1.90 -10.45
CA LEU A 106 -15.20 2.16 -9.71
C LEU A 106 -14.06 2.48 -10.68
N TRP A 107 -13.91 1.71 -11.76
CA TRP A 107 -12.89 1.96 -12.76
C TRP A 107 -13.07 3.33 -13.43
N ASP A 108 -14.28 3.63 -13.89
CA ASP A 108 -14.66 4.90 -14.50
C ASP A 108 -14.42 6.09 -13.56
N SER A 109 -14.67 5.92 -12.26
CA SER A 109 -14.37 6.94 -11.25
C SER A 109 -12.88 7.23 -11.17
N VAL A 110 -12.02 6.21 -11.20
CA VAL A 110 -10.57 6.38 -11.20
C VAL A 110 -10.12 7.07 -12.50
N GLU A 111 -10.61 6.63 -13.66
CA GLU A 111 -10.28 7.26 -14.94
C GLU A 111 -10.75 8.72 -15.02
N LYS A 112 -11.91 9.06 -14.44
CA LYS A 112 -12.39 10.44 -14.35
C LYS A 112 -11.40 11.35 -13.62
N HIS A 113 -10.73 10.84 -12.58
CA HIS A 113 -9.83 11.63 -11.74
C HIS A 113 -8.37 11.66 -12.23
N PHE A 114 -7.91 10.59 -12.89
CA PHE A 114 -6.51 10.39 -13.27
C PHE A 114 -6.27 10.21 -14.78
N GLY A 115 -7.34 10.13 -15.57
CA GLY A 115 -7.30 9.72 -16.98
C GLY A 115 -7.00 8.22 -17.14
N PRO A 116 -7.13 7.67 -18.38
CA PRO A 116 -6.89 6.25 -18.63
C PRO A 116 -5.48 5.80 -18.26
N GLN A 117 -4.46 6.60 -18.58
CA GLN A 117 -3.07 6.27 -18.23
C GLN A 117 -2.84 6.33 -16.72
N GLY A 118 -3.37 7.35 -16.04
CA GLY A 118 -3.20 7.46 -14.59
C GLY A 118 -3.92 6.35 -13.81
N ALA A 119 -5.05 5.85 -14.31
CA ALA A 119 -5.69 4.66 -13.74
C ALA A 119 -4.78 3.42 -13.81
N HIS A 120 -4.10 3.21 -14.94
CA HIS A 120 -3.09 2.16 -15.06
C HIS A 120 -1.88 2.38 -14.14
N ASP A 121 -1.43 3.62 -13.98
CA ASP A 121 -0.30 3.94 -13.11
C ASP A 121 -0.61 3.63 -11.64
N VAL A 122 -1.82 4.00 -11.18
CA VAL A 122 -2.34 3.65 -9.84
C VAL A 122 -2.48 2.13 -9.71
N LEU A 123 -3.03 1.44 -10.71
CA LEU A 123 -3.13 -0.03 -10.70
C LEU A 123 -1.75 -0.68 -10.54
N VAL A 124 -0.72 -0.25 -11.27
CA VAL A 124 0.64 -0.78 -11.12
C VAL A 124 1.18 -0.55 -9.71
N SER A 125 0.86 0.58 -9.07
CA SER A 125 1.22 0.83 -7.66
C SER A 125 0.59 -0.21 -6.73
N ILE A 126 -0.70 -0.49 -6.91
CA ILE A 126 -1.44 -1.47 -6.10
C ILE A 126 -0.90 -2.89 -6.30
N LEU A 127 -0.61 -3.27 -7.55
CA LEU A 127 0.00 -4.56 -7.89
C LEU A 127 1.40 -4.70 -7.28
N ALA A 128 2.19 -3.62 -7.29
CA ALA A 128 3.53 -3.61 -6.70
C ALA A 128 3.48 -3.88 -5.19
N ILE A 129 2.66 -3.15 -4.43
CA ILE A 129 2.56 -3.38 -2.98
C ILE A 129 2.00 -4.76 -2.67
N ASN A 130 0.99 -5.23 -3.41
CA ASN A 130 0.44 -6.58 -3.22
C ASN A 130 1.47 -7.69 -3.46
N THR A 131 2.40 -7.47 -4.41
CA THR A 131 3.54 -8.36 -4.64
C THR A 131 4.49 -8.35 -3.44
N PHE A 132 4.82 -7.18 -2.89
CA PHE A 132 5.71 -7.06 -1.74
C PHE A 132 5.07 -7.54 -0.43
N ASN A 133 3.77 -7.37 -0.24
CA ASN A 133 3.05 -7.97 0.90
C ASN A 133 3.17 -9.50 0.86
N ARG A 134 2.87 -10.11 -0.29
CA ARG A 134 3.03 -11.57 -0.49
C ARG A 134 4.47 -12.01 -0.28
N LEU A 135 5.43 -11.27 -0.82
CA LEU A 135 6.84 -11.52 -0.58
C LEU A 135 7.17 -11.54 0.91
N SER A 136 6.91 -10.45 1.62
CA SER A 136 7.33 -10.27 3.00
C SER A 136 6.65 -11.20 3.98
N ILE A 137 5.36 -11.49 3.77
CA ILE A 137 4.62 -12.48 4.55
C ILE A 137 5.20 -13.88 4.32
N THR A 138 5.39 -14.27 3.05
CA THR A 138 5.91 -15.61 2.72
C THR A 138 7.36 -15.81 3.11
N THR A 139 8.21 -14.78 3.13
CA THR A 139 9.59 -14.87 3.61
C THR A 139 9.74 -14.52 5.09
N ARG A 140 8.64 -14.17 5.78
CA ARG A 140 8.65 -13.74 7.19
C ARG A 140 9.70 -12.66 7.44
N THR A 141 9.66 -11.61 6.62
CA THR A 141 10.52 -10.44 6.81
C THR A 141 10.36 -9.91 8.23
N ASN A 142 11.47 -9.75 8.95
CA ASN A 142 11.45 -9.24 10.32
C ASN A 142 11.16 -7.73 10.32
N ALA A 143 10.02 -7.33 10.89
CA ALA A 143 9.66 -5.92 11.02
C ALA A 143 10.63 -5.15 11.94
N ASP A 144 11.12 -5.79 13.01
CA ASP A 144 12.07 -5.18 13.97
C ASP A 144 13.42 -4.84 13.33
N ALA A 145 13.74 -5.46 12.18
CA ALA A 145 14.97 -5.16 11.43
C ALA A 145 14.86 -3.91 10.54
N ILE A 146 13.66 -3.30 10.46
CA ILE A 146 13.40 -2.11 9.66
C ILE A 146 13.96 -0.89 10.39
N LYS A 147 14.95 -0.25 9.75
CA LYS A 147 15.67 0.89 10.31
C LYS A 147 14.85 2.17 10.29
N SER A 148 15.25 3.10 11.17
CA SER A 148 14.69 4.46 11.29
C SER A 148 13.21 4.50 11.67
N THR A 149 12.74 3.48 12.39
CA THR A 149 11.37 3.37 12.89
C THR A 149 11.25 3.93 14.32
N ILE A 150 10.03 4.28 14.73
CA ILE A 150 9.66 4.61 16.11
C ILE A 150 8.60 3.62 16.62
N GLU A 151 8.22 3.73 17.90
CA GLU A 151 7.21 2.89 18.53
C GLU A 151 5.90 2.80 17.73
N PHE A 152 5.36 3.93 17.26
CA PHE A 152 4.16 3.98 16.42
C PHE A 152 4.26 3.12 15.15
N ASP A 153 5.44 3.03 14.53
CA ASP A 153 5.61 2.27 13.30
C ASP A 153 5.43 0.75 13.54
N HIS A 154 5.54 0.31 14.81
CA HIS A 154 5.37 -1.09 15.25
C HIS A 154 4.08 -1.35 16.04
N ASP A 155 3.29 -0.31 16.33
CA ASP A 155 2.03 -0.45 17.07
C ASP A 155 0.90 -0.90 16.13
N TYR A 156 0.83 -2.21 15.86
CA TYR A 156 -0.18 -2.79 14.96
C TYR A 156 -1.60 -2.74 15.51
N ASP A 157 -1.77 -2.40 16.79
CA ASP A 157 -3.08 -2.24 17.44
C ASP A 157 -3.48 -0.75 17.54
N ALA A 158 -2.65 0.17 17.04
CA ALA A 158 -2.95 1.59 16.99
C ALA A 158 -4.24 1.88 16.21
N THR A 159 -5.11 2.68 16.81
CA THR A 159 -6.38 3.13 16.23
C THR A 159 -6.59 4.62 16.54
N LEU A 160 -7.50 5.27 15.81
CA LEU A 160 -7.81 6.70 15.98
C LEU A 160 -8.71 7.03 17.16
#